data_AF-A0A2E5IRJ9-F1
#
_entry.id   AF-A0A2E5IRJ9-F1
#
_cell.length_a   1.000
_cell.length_b   1.000
_cell.length_c   1.000
_cell.angle_alpha   90.00
_cell.angle_beta   90.00
_cell.angle_gamma   90.00
#
_symmetry.space_group_name_H-M   'P 1'
#
loop_
_entity.id
_entity.type
_entity.pdbx_description
1 polymer ?
#
loop_
_entity_poly.entity_id
_entity_poly.type
_entity_poly.pdbx_seq_one_letter_code
_entity_poly.pdbx_strand_id
1 'polypeptide(L)'
;MTFYSLFYSIKMAVKGLWLCICYEKNMRIHLVFATVALILSCILMLSVIEWCIILFCIGMVLCMELMNTSIEYLANLYNLTYDLRIKHIKDISAAAVLCASVISFVIGCIIFLPKCLNFIKNWKVILY
;
A
#
# COMPACT_ATOMS: atom_id res chain seq x y z
N MET A 1 13.94 -32.32 0.50
CA MET A 1 13.53 -30.98 0.97
C MET A 1 14.71 -30.05 0.73
N THR A 2 14.72 -29.33 -0.39
CA THR A 2 15.88 -28.56 -0.85
C THR A 2 16.10 -27.36 0.07
N PHE A 3 17.26 -27.30 0.74
CA PHE A 3 17.75 -26.12 1.45
C PHE A 3 18.01 -25.01 0.42
N TYR A 4 16.98 -24.25 0.07
CA TYR A 4 17.19 -22.98 -0.62
C TYR A 4 17.97 -22.07 0.34
N SER A 5 19.08 -21.50 -0.14
CA SER A 5 19.78 -20.48 0.64
C SER A 5 18.83 -19.31 0.88
N LEU A 6 18.90 -18.69 2.06
CA LEU A 6 18.09 -17.51 2.40
C LEU A 6 18.12 -16.45 1.28
N PHE A 7 19.31 -16.26 0.68
CA PHE A 7 19.52 -15.38 -0.45
C PHE A 7 18.68 -15.74 -1.69
N TYR A 8 18.52 -17.03 -2.00
CA TYR A 8 17.68 -17.45 -3.13
C TYR A 8 16.21 -17.11 -2.89
N SER A 9 15.68 -17.40 -1.70
CA SER A 9 14.28 -17.09 -1.35
C SER A 9 14.00 -15.59 -1.38
N ILE A 10 14.93 -14.75 -0.87
CA ILE A 10 14.82 -13.29 -0.94
C ILE A 10 14.85 -12.82 -2.40
N LYS A 11 15.75 -13.35 -3.24
CA LYS A 11 15.81 -13.01 -4.66
C LYS A 11 14.50 -13.31 -5.38
N MET A 12 13.86 -14.43 -5.06
CA MET A 12 12.55 -14.79 -5.62
C MET A 12 11.45 -13.83 -5.15
N ALA A 13 11.42 -13.48 -3.86
CA ALA A 13 10.45 -12.53 -3.31
C ALA A 13 10.58 -11.13 -3.96
N VAL A 14 11.81 -10.63 -4.12
CA VAL A 14 12.08 -9.34 -4.80
C VAL A 14 11.63 -9.38 -6.25
N LYS A 15 11.86 -10.49 -6.96
CA LYS A 15 11.37 -10.67 -8.33
C LYS A 15 9.83 -10.64 -8.39
N GLY A 16 9.14 -11.26 -7.44
CA GLY A 16 7.68 -11.22 -7.32
C GLY A 16 7.15 -9.81 -7.09
N LEU A 17 7.77 -9.06 -6.19
CA LEU A 17 7.43 -7.66 -5.94
C LEU A 17 7.63 -6.81 -7.21
N TRP A 18 8.77 -6.96 -7.88
CA TRP A 18 9.06 -6.26 -9.13
C TRP A 18 8.02 -6.55 -10.22
N LEU A 19 7.61 -7.81 -10.36
CA LEU A 19 6.58 -8.22 -11.32
C LEU A 19 5.25 -7.51 -11.03
N CYS A 20 4.79 -7.51 -9.78
CA CYS A 20 3.57 -6.80 -9.40
C CYS A 20 3.66 -5.29 -9.71
N ILE A 21 4.79 -4.65 -9.40
CA ILE A 21 5.00 -3.21 -9.69
C ILE A 21 4.95 -2.91 -11.20
N CYS A 22 5.55 -3.76 -12.05
CA CYS A 22 5.59 -3.51 -13.49
C CYS A 22 4.23 -3.71 -14.17
N TYR A 23 3.49 -4.75 -13.76
CA TYR A 23 2.27 -5.15 -14.47
C TYR A 23 1.00 -4.56 -13.86
N GLU A 24 0.93 -4.40 -12.53
CA GLU A 24 -0.28 -3.91 -11.88
C GLU A 24 -0.33 -2.38 -11.79
N LYS A 25 -1.45 -1.80 -12.24
CA LYS A 25 -1.66 -0.34 -12.18
C LYS A 25 -1.95 0.12 -10.75
N ASN A 26 -2.76 -0.64 -10.01
CA ASN A 26 -3.14 -0.34 -8.64
C ASN A 26 -1.93 -0.33 -7.71
N MET A 27 -1.04 -1.32 -7.82
CA MET A 27 0.27 -1.32 -7.13
C MET A 27 1.08 -0.03 -7.36
N ARG A 28 1.18 0.45 -8.60
CA ARG A 28 1.89 1.70 -8.92
C ARG A 28 1.21 2.93 -8.29
N ILE A 29 -0.12 2.98 -8.30
CA ILE A 29 -0.88 4.05 -7.65
C ILE A 29 -0.62 4.06 -6.13
N HIS A 30 -0.67 2.89 -5.48
CA HIS A 30 -0.37 2.77 -4.05
C HIS A 30 1.06 3.21 -3.72
N LEU A 31 2.05 2.87 -4.56
CA LEU A 31 3.44 3.32 -4.37
C LEU A 31 3.61 4.84 -4.51
N VAL A 32 2.89 5.48 -5.43
CA VAL A 32 2.88 6.95 -5.54
C VAL A 32 2.33 7.58 -4.27
N PHE A 33 1.17 7.13 -3.79
CA PHE A 33 0.59 7.63 -2.54
C PHE A 33 1.49 7.38 -1.32
N ALA A 34 2.12 6.20 -1.25
CA ALA A 34 3.09 5.89 -0.20
C ALA A 34 4.27 6.86 -0.23
N THR A 35 4.81 7.16 -1.41
CA THR A 35 5.93 8.10 -1.56
C THR A 35 5.54 9.52 -1.14
N VAL A 36 4.34 9.98 -1.55
CA VAL A 36 3.81 11.28 -1.11
C VAL A 36 3.66 11.33 0.41
N ALA A 37 3.10 10.28 1.03
CA ALA A 37 2.93 10.21 2.47
C ALA A 37 4.29 10.24 3.21
N LEU A 38 5.31 9.55 2.70
CA LEU A 38 6.67 9.58 3.27
C LEU A 38 7.30 10.97 3.17
N ILE A 39 7.17 11.64 2.02
CA ILE A 39 7.68 13.01 1.84
C ILE A 39 6.99 13.97 2.82
N LEU A 40 5.66 13.91 2.91
CA LEU A 40 4.90 14.71 3.89
C LEU A 40 5.31 14.41 5.32
N SER A 41 5.63 13.14 5.63
CA SER A 41 6.08 12.73 6.96
C SER A 41 7.41 13.38 7.35
N CYS A 42 8.32 13.55 6.39
CA CYS A 42 9.57 14.28 6.58
C CYS A 42 9.33 15.79 6.77
N ILE A 43 8.54 16.41 5.89
CA ILE A 43 8.31 17.86 5.89
C ILE A 43 7.61 18.32 7.18
N LEU A 44 6.62 17.55 7.65
CA LEU A 44 5.82 17.89 8.82
C LEU A 44 6.46 17.44 10.15
N MET A 45 7.70 16.92 10.10
CA MET A 45 8.47 16.46 11.25
C MET A 45 7.61 15.54 12.15
N LEU A 46 7.14 14.44 11.57
CA LEU A 46 6.38 13.44 12.32
C LEU A 46 7.22 12.84 13.45
N SER A 47 6.56 12.54 14.57
CA SER A 47 7.14 11.81 15.69
C SER A 47 7.39 10.35 15.30
N VAL A 48 8.24 9.67 16.06
CA VAL A 48 8.59 8.26 15.82
C VAL A 48 7.34 7.37 15.77
N ILE A 49 6.37 7.61 16.66
CA ILE A 49 5.12 6.83 16.71
C ILE A 49 4.28 7.05 15.45
N GLU A 50 4.14 8.31 15.01
CA GLU A 50 3.40 8.63 13.79
C GLU A 50 4.07 8.00 12.56
N TRP A 51 5.42 8.00 12.50
CA TRP A 51 6.18 7.30 11.47
C TRP A 51 5.90 5.80 11.43
N CYS A 52 5.93 5.14 12.59
CA CYS A 52 5.60 3.72 12.69
C CYS A 52 4.18 3.42 12.16
N ILE A 53 3.20 4.27 12.49
CA ILE A 53 1.82 4.12 12.04
C ILE A 53 1.72 4.31 10.50
N ILE A 54 2.36 5.34 9.94
CA ILE A 54 2.36 5.59 8.49
C ILE A 54 3.02 4.42 7.74
N LEU A 55 4.19 3.95 8.20
CA LEU A 55 4.88 2.81 7.60
C LEU A 55 4.05 1.53 7.68
N PHE A 56 3.36 1.31 8.80
CA PHE A 56 2.45 0.18 8.95
C PHE A 56 1.26 0.25 7.98
N CYS A 57 0.63 1.42 7.83
CA CYS A 57 -0.48 1.63 6.88
C CYS A 57 -0.04 1.37 5.43
N ILE A 58 1.11 1.92 5.04
CA ILE A 58 1.71 1.68 3.71
C ILE A 58 1.96 0.18 3.51
N GLY A 59 2.61 -0.47 4.48
CA GLY A 59 2.89 -1.89 4.43
C GLY A 59 1.63 -2.74 4.31
N MET A 60 0.58 -2.43 5.08
CA MET A 60 -0.69 -3.14 5.03
C MET A 60 -1.33 -3.05 3.63
N VAL A 61 -1.41 -1.85 3.05
CA VAL A 61 -2.01 -1.64 1.72
C VAL A 61 -1.23 -2.39 0.64
N LEU A 62 0.10 -2.31 0.65
CA LEU A 62 0.94 -3.03 -0.32
C LEU A 62 0.82 -4.56 -0.17
N CYS A 63 0.76 -5.06 1.07
CA CYS A 63 0.54 -6.48 1.32
C CYS A 63 -0.83 -6.94 0.81
N MET A 64 -1.90 -6.18 1.07
CA MET A 64 -3.23 -6.51 0.56
C MET A 64 -3.29 -6.47 -0.97
N GLU A 65 -2.63 -5.50 -1.60
CA GLU A 65 -2.53 -5.42 -3.06
C GLU A 65 -1.80 -6.63 -3.65
N LEU A 66 -0.66 -7.03 -3.06
CA LEU A 66 0.06 -8.26 -3.47
C LEU A 66 -0.81 -9.50 -3.33
N MET A 67 -1.56 -9.61 -2.23
CA MET A 67 -2.51 -10.71 -2.03
C MET A 67 -3.61 -10.67 -3.08
N ASN A 68 -4.16 -9.48 -3.39
CA ASN A 68 -5.17 -9.32 -4.43
C ASN A 68 -4.66 -9.78 -5.80
N THR A 69 -3.50 -9.29 -6.21
CA THR A 69 -2.86 -9.71 -7.47
C THR A 69 -2.63 -11.22 -7.51
N SER A 70 -2.19 -11.83 -6.40
CA SER A 70 -1.98 -13.28 -6.34
C SER A 70 -3.27 -14.08 -6.52
N ILE A 71 -4.37 -13.60 -5.91
CA ILE A 71 -5.70 -14.21 -6.03
C ILE A 71 -6.23 -14.01 -7.46
N GLU A 72 -6.05 -12.84 -8.06
CA GLU A 72 -6.42 -12.58 -9.44
C GLU A 72 -5.69 -13.49 -10.44
N TYR A 73 -4.38 -13.68 -10.26
CA TYR A 73 -3.61 -14.63 -11.08
C TYR A 73 -4.12 -16.07 -10.90
N LEU A 74 -4.36 -16.51 -9.66
CA LEU A 74 -4.90 -17.85 -9.39
C LEU A 74 -6.28 -18.02 -10.04
N ALA A 75 -7.16 -17.04 -9.88
CA ALA A 75 -8.49 -17.01 -10.47
C ALA A 75 -8.46 -17.07 -12.00
N ASN A 76 -7.50 -16.39 -12.63
CA ASN A 76 -7.32 -16.42 -14.09
C ASN A 76 -6.87 -17.79 -14.62
N LEU A 77 -6.16 -18.59 -13.84
CA LEU A 77 -5.72 -19.94 -14.27
C LEU A 77 -6.90 -20.91 -14.46
N TYR A 78 -7.98 -20.77 -13.69
CA TYR A 78 -9.14 -21.65 -13.75
C TYR A 78 -10.26 -21.14 -14.67
N ASN A 79 -10.14 -19.92 -15.20
CA ASN A 79 -11.23 -19.24 -15.89
C ASN A 79 -11.20 -19.49 -17.41
N LEU A 80 -11.58 -20.69 -17.85
CA LEU A 80 -11.72 -21.03 -19.28
C LEU A 80 -13.01 -20.47 -19.89
N THR A 81 -14.04 -20.23 -19.07
CA THR A 81 -15.35 -19.65 -19.44
C THR A 81 -15.84 -18.79 -18.27
N TYR A 82 -16.67 -17.77 -18.54
CA TYR A 82 -17.15 -16.84 -17.51
C TYR A 82 -17.86 -17.57 -16.35
N ASP A 83 -17.24 -17.57 -15.16
CA ASP A 83 -17.77 -18.16 -13.94
C ASP A 83 -18.07 -17.08 -12.87
N LEU A 84 -19.32 -17.02 -12.43
CA LEU A 84 -19.79 -16.09 -11.38
C LEU A 84 -19.02 -16.25 -10.05
N ARG A 85 -18.58 -17.47 -9.72
CA ARG A 85 -17.81 -17.74 -8.49
C ARG A 85 -16.43 -17.08 -8.56
N ILE A 86 -15.77 -17.17 -9.71
CA ILE A 86 -14.47 -16.54 -9.95
C ILE A 86 -14.61 -15.01 -9.88
N LYS A 87 -15.69 -14.47 -10.44
CA LYS A 87 -16.01 -13.05 -10.28
C LYS A 87 -16.15 -12.65 -8.81
N HIS A 88 -16.93 -13.37 -8.02
CA HIS A 88 -17.11 -13.07 -6.60
C HIS A 88 -15.78 -13.12 -5.82
N ILE A 89 -14.91 -14.10 -6.11
CA ILE A 89 -13.59 -14.19 -5.47
C ILE A 89 -12.76 -12.93 -5.76
N LYS A 90 -12.73 -12.49 -7.02
CA LYS A 90 -12.01 -11.27 -7.42
C LYS A 90 -12.60 -10.02 -6.78
N ASP A 91 -13.92 -9.90 -6.77
CA ASP A 91 -14.62 -8.74 -6.20
C ASP A 91 -14.35 -8.63 -4.69
N ILE A 92 -14.39 -9.75 -3.95
CA ILE A 92 -14.08 -9.78 -2.50
C ILE A 92 -12.60 -9.46 -2.25
N SER A 93 -11.71 -9.99 -3.07
CA SER A 93 -10.27 -9.72 -2.99
C SER A 93 -9.95 -8.24 -3.20
N ALA A 94 -10.55 -7.62 -4.21
CA ALA A 94 -10.42 -6.19 -4.47
C ALA A 94 -11.02 -5.34 -3.34
N ALA A 95 -12.15 -5.78 -2.74
CA ALA A 95 -12.75 -5.12 -1.59
C ALA A 95 -11.82 -5.11 -0.36
N ALA A 96 -10.97 -6.13 -0.17
CA ALA A 96 -10.00 -6.14 0.92
C ALA A 96 -8.96 -5.03 0.77
N VAL A 97 -8.44 -4.79 -0.45
CA VAL A 97 -7.53 -3.68 -0.75
C VAL A 97 -8.22 -2.33 -0.54
N LEU A 98 -9.49 -2.22 -0.96
CA LEU A 98 -10.29 -1.02 -0.76
C LEU A 98 -10.45 -0.69 0.74
N CYS A 99 -10.78 -1.68 1.56
CA CYS A 99 -10.87 -1.49 3.01
C CYS A 99 -9.54 -1.03 3.62
N ALA A 100 -8.42 -1.69 3.28
CA ALA A 100 -7.11 -1.32 3.80
C ALA A 100 -6.69 0.10 3.37
N SER A 101 -6.98 0.48 2.12
CA SER A 101 -6.65 1.81 1.59
C SER A 101 -7.51 2.91 2.20
N VAL A 102 -8.81 2.68 2.41
CA VAL A 102 -9.69 3.63 3.11
C VAL A 102 -9.26 3.83 4.56
N ILE A 103 -8.97 2.75 5.29
CA ILE A 103 -8.49 2.84 6.67
C ILE A 103 -7.17 3.62 6.74
N SER A 104 -6.23 3.30 5.85
CA SER A 104 -4.94 3.99 5.76
C SER A 104 -5.09 5.47 5.43
N PHE A 105 -6.05 5.81 4.55
CA PHE A 105 -6.36 7.20 4.23
C PHE A 105 -6.92 7.96 5.44
N VAL A 106 -7.87 7.37 6.17
CA VAL A 106 -8.44 7.98 7.38
C VAL A 106 -7.37 8.21 8.45
N ILE A 107 -6.51 7.20 8.70
CA ILE A 107 -5.38 7.34 9.63
C ILE A 107 -4.43 8.45 9.17
N GLY A 108 -4.11 8.48 7.87
CA GLY A 108 -3.31 9.55 7.26
C GLY A 108 -3.93 10.93 7.51
N CYS A 109 -5.24 11.10 7.30
CA CYS A 109 -5.92 12.35 7.60
C CYS A 109 -5.81 12.72 9.09
N ILE A 110 -6.03 11.78 10.01
CA ILE A 110 -5.94 12.03 11.46
C ILE A 110 -4.56 12.55 11.86
N ILE A 111 -3.48 12.01 11.26
CA ILE A 111 -2.10 12.42 11.57
C ILE A 111 -1.74 13.72 10.85
N PHE A 112 -2.01 13.82 9.54
CA PHE A 112 -1.52 14.92 8.72
C PHE A 112 -2.32 16.22 8.87
N LEU A 113 -3.66 16.19 9.01
CA LEU A 113 -4.47 17.42 9.13
C LEU A 113 -4.01 18.37 10.24
N PRO A 114 -3.88 17.92 11.51
CA PRO A 114 -3.49 18.82 12.60
C PRO A 114 -2.07 19.38 12.39
N LYS A 115 -1.15 18.58 11.84
CA LYS A 115 0.22 19.03 11.55
C LYS A 115 0.28 20.04 10.42
N CYS A 116 -0.49 19.81 9.34
CA CYS A 116 -0.62 20.78 8.25
C CYS A 116 -1.18 22.12 8.74
N LEU A 117 -2.24 22.09 9.56
CA LEU A 117 -2.84 23.32 10.11
C LEU A 117 -1.85 24.10 10.99
N ASN A 118 -1.13 23.41 11.87
CA ASN A 118 -0.10 24.03 12.71
C ASN A 118 1.06 24.60 11.87
N PHE A 119 1.51 23.86 10.85
CA PHE A 119 2.57 24.32 9.95
C PHE A 119 2.18 25.61 9.22
N ILE A 120 0.97 25.66 8.67
CA ILE A 120 0.44 26.86 7.98
C ILE A 120 0.29 28.04 8.95
N LYS A 121 -0.20 27.79 10.17
CA LYS A 121 -0.33 28.84 11.19
C LYS A 121 1.01 29.45 11.56
N ASN A 122 2.02 28.62 11.82
CA ASN A 122 3.37 29.10 12.16
C ASN A 122 4.00 29.89 11.01
N TRP A 123 3.80 29.46 9.76
CA TRP A 123 4.29 30.18 8.58
C TRP A 123 3.67 31.57 8.45
N LYS A 124 2.36 31.70 8.69
CA LYS A 124 1.68 33.01 8.66
C LYS A 124 2.18 33.97 9.72
N VAL A 125 2.54 33.49 10.91
CA VAL A 125 3.04 34.35 12.00
C VAL A 125 4.42 34.95 11.67
N ILE A 126 5.24 34.27 10.87
CA ILE A 126 6.59 34.75 10.50
C ILE A 126 6.53 35.86 9.43
N LEU A 127 5.44 35.95 8.67
CA LEU A 127 5.28 36.91 7.57
C LEU A 127 4.63 38.25 7.99
N TYR A 128 4.30 38.41 9.27
CA TYR A 128 3.82 39.67 9.87
C TYR A 128 4.82 40.15 10.93
#